data_AF-A0A031JQ70-F1
#
_entry.id   AF-A0A031JQ70-F1
#
_cell.length_a   1.000
_cell.length_b   1.000
_cell.length_c   1.000
_cell.angle_alpha   90.00
_cell.angle_beta   90.00
_cell.angle_gamma   90.00
#
_symmetry.space_group_name_H-M   'P 1'
#
loop_
_entity.id
_entity.type
_entity.pdbx_description
1 polymer ?
#
loop_
_entity_poly.entity_id
_entity_poly.type
_entity_poly.pdbx_seq_one_letter_code
_entity_poly.pdbx_strand_id
1 'polypeptide(L)'
;MKNSAPLSNFLGMCDAVVAGPAMSDGKAASKVTGHLLRLCHAQLVLDAAMLMYLVSHADRLRSLAHPSVLTPHIGALAAMLACDADEIEQNRLSAVKKASSRFGAYASGEDRGY
;
A
#
# COMPACT_ATOMS: atom_id res chain seq x y z
N MET A 1 13.80 -19.94 5.29
CA MET A 1 13.04 -19.21 4.24
C MET A 1 12.31 -20.24 3.40
N LYS A 2 10.97 -20.23 3.37
CA LYS A 2 10.21 -21.10 2.45
C LYS A 2 10.37 -20.57 1.03
N ASN A 3 10.46 -21.46 0.06
CA ASN A 3 10.79 -21.22 -1.35
C ASN A 3 9.92 -20.11 -1.98
N SER A 4 10.47 -18.92 -2.20
CA SER A 4 9.77 -17.80 -2.86
C SER A 4 9.82 -17.87 -4.39
N ALA A 5 10.50 -18.87 -4.95
CA ALA A 5 10.66 -19.04 -6.40
C ALA A 5 9.32 -19.07 -7.18
N PRO A 6 8.22 -19.67 -6.67
CA PRO A 6 6.95 -19.62 -7.38
C PRO A 6 6.42 -18.18 -7.51
N LEU A 7 6.50 -17.38 -6.45
CA LEU A 7 6.02 -16.00 -6.46
C LEU A 7 6.84 -15.12 -7.41
N SER A 8 8.17 -15.21 -7.39
CA SER A 8 9.01 -14.41 -8.30
C SER A 8 8.74 -14.72 -9.77
N ASN A 9 8.48 -15.99 -10.11
CA ASN A 9 8.16 -16.36 -11.49
C ASN A 9 6.85 -15.72 -11.96
N PHE A 10 5.79 -15.76 -11.14
CA PHE A 10 4.54 -15.09 -11.48
C PHE A 10 4.70 -13.58 -11.60
N LEU A 11 5.42 -12.94 -10.66
CA LEU A 11 5.65 -11.50 -10.69
C LEU A 11 6.40 -11.05 -11.96
N GLY A 12 7.34 -11.86 -12.45
CA GLY A 12 8.08 -11.56 -13.69
C GLY A 12 7.25 -11.64 -14.97
N MET A 13 6.02 -12.16 -14.90
CA MET A 13 5.10 -12.26 -16.03
C MET A 13 4.01 -11.19 -16.01
N CYS A 14 4.02 -10.28 -15.04
CA CYS A 14 2.98 -9.27 -14.86
C CYS A 14 3.48 -7.87 -15.23
N ASP A 15 2.68 -7.08 -15.91
CA ASP A 15 2.92 -5.64 -16.10
C ASP A 15 2.51 -4.82 -14.87
N ALA A 16 1.53 -5.31 -14.13
CA ALA A 16 1.05 -4.73 -12.88
C ALA A 16 0.59 -5.80 -11.89
N VAL A 17 0.70 -5.51 -10.60
CA VAL A 17 0.29 -6.40 -9.50
C VAL A 17 -0.57 -5.61 -8.51
N VAL A 18 -1.78 -6.10 -8.29
CA VAL A 18 -2.69 -5.61 -7.25
C VAL A 18 -2.59 -6.53 -6.04
N ALA A 19 -2.38 -5.97 -4.85
CA ALA A 19 -2.30 -6.74 -3.61
C ALA A 19 -3.05 -6.06 -2.47
N GLY A 20 -3.74 -6.86 -1.63
CA GLY A 20 -4.49 -6.35 -0.49
C GLY A 20 -5.94 -6.82 -0.37
N PRO A 21 -6.74 -6.91 -1.45
CA PRO A 21 -8.13 -7.34 -1.35
C PRO A 21 -8.28 -8.71 -0.67
N ALA A 22 -9.28 -8.84 0.20
CA ALA A 22 -9.59 -10.03 0.99
C ALA A 22 -8.50 -10.51 1.97
N MET A 23 -7.44 -9.73 2.22
CA MET A 23 -6.47 -10.04 3.27
C MET A 23 -6.98 -9.61 4.64
N SER A 24 -7.24 -10.57 5.53
CA SER A 24 -7.73 -10.32 6.90
C SER A 24 -6.66 -10.49 7.98
N ASP A 25 -5.58 -11.25 7.71
CA ASP A 25 -4.47 -11.43 8.64
C ASP A 25 -3.37 -10.38 8.40
N GLY A 26 -3.19 -9.49 9.39
CA GLY A 26 -2.22 -8.42 9.31
C GLY A 26 -0.75 -8.85 9.25
N LYS A 27 -0.39 -9.94 9.93
CA LYS A 27 0.98 -10.47 9.90
C LYS A 27 1.29 -11.08 8.53
N ALA A 28 0.32 -11.77 7.94
CA ALA A 28 0.41 -12.28 6.59
C ALA A 28 0.50 -11.14 5.57
N ALA A 29 -0.35 -10.11 5.69
CA ALA A 29 -0.34 -8.92 4.85
C ALA A 29 1.04 -8.25 4.84
N SER A 30 1.58 -7.93 6.03
CA SER A 30 2.91 -7.32 6.14
C SER A 30 4.02 -8.18 5.52
N LYS A 31 3.99 -9.51 5.72
CA LYS A 31 4.98 -10.41 5.09
C LYS A 31 4.88 -10.38 3.57
N VAL A 32 3.67 -10.47 3.02
CA VAL A 32 3.43 -10.41 1.57
C VAL A 32 3.89 -9.07 1.01
N THR A 33 3.54 -7.95 1.65
CA THR A 33 4.04 -6.62 1.30
C THR A 33 5.56 -6.61 1.23
N GLY A 34 6.23 -7.10 2.27
CA GLY A 34 7.70 -7.17 2.30
C GLY A 34 8.28 -7.99 1.15
N HIS A 35 7.63 -9.09 0.75
CA HIS A 35 8.05 -9.88 -0.41
C HIS A 35 7.81 -9.15 -1.74
N LEU A 36 6.63 -8.55 -1.94
CA LEU A 36 6.30 -7.80 -3.14
C LEU A 36 7.26 -6.63 -3.33
N LEU A 37 7.49 -5.82 -2.30
CA LEU A 37 8.41 -4.68 -2.34
C LEU A 37 9.89 -5.08 -2.55
N ARG A 38 10.23 -6.37 -2.44
CA ARG A 38 11.58 -6.91 -2.71
C ARG A 38 11.70 -7.53 -4.10
N LEU A 39 10.64 -8.15 -4.59
CA LEU A 39 10.68 -9.07 -5.73
C LEU A 39 9.90 -8.56 -6.94
N CYS A 40 8.96 -7.65 -6.75
CA CYS A 40 8.12 -7.14 -7.82
C CYS A 40 8.81 -5.96 -8.51
N HIS A 41 9.00 -6.08 -9.82
CA HIS A 41 9.51 -5.02 -10.68
C HIS A 41 8.41 -4.36 -11.53
N ALA A 42 7.21 -4.95 -11.53
CA ALA A 42 6.01 -4.45 -12.19
C ALA A 42 5.38 -3.27 -11.42
N GLN A 43 4.43 -2.57 -12.04
CA GLN A 43 3.67 -1.52 -11.35
C GLN A 43 2.88 -2.12 -10.16
N LEU A 44 3.11 -1.61 -8.96
CA LEU A 44 2.41 -2.06 -7.76
C LEU A 44 1.20 -1.19 -7.46
N VAL A 45 0.07 -1.83 -7.18
CA VAL A 45 -1.14 -1.23 -6.62
C VAL A 45 -1.44 -1.94 -5.29
N LEU A 46 -1.44 -1.19 -4.20
CA LEU A 46 -1.66 -1.72 -2.85
C LEU A 46 -2.98 -1.19 -2.30
N ASP A 47 -3.78 -2.09 -1.72
CA ASP A 47 -5.16 -1.79 -1.31
C ASP A 47 -5.51 -2.39 0.06
N ALA A 48 -6.66 -1.98 0.60
CA ALA A 48 -7.34 -2.54 1.76
C ALA A 48 -6.50 -2.54 3.05
N ALA A 49 -6.71 -3.54 3.92
CA ALA A 49 -6.04 -3.65 5.22
C ALA A 49 -4.51 -3.77 5.10
N MET A 50 -3.97 -4.15 3.94
CA MET A 50 -2.52 -4.17 3.70
C MET A 50 -1.88 -2.80 3.94
N LEU A 51 -2.59 -1.72 3.58
CA LEU A 51 -2.09 -0.36 3.67
C LEU A 51 -1.75 0.06 5.11
N MET A 52 -2.48 -0.47 6.09
CA MET A 52 -2.25 -0.21 7.52
C MET A 52 -0.87 -0.73 7.99
N TYR A 53 -0.30 -1.70 7.29
CA TYR A 53 0.99 -2.30 7.60
C TYR A 53 2.16 -1.71 6.79
N LEU A 54 1.90 -0.73 5.92
CA LEU A 54 2.95 -0.08 5.13
C LEU A 54 3.85 0.85 5.93
N VAL A 55 3.43 1.27 7.13
CA VAL A 55 4.20 2.21 7.96
C VAL A 55 5.62 1.70 8.20
N SER A 56 5.80 0.41 8.45
CA SER A 56 7.11 -0.24 8.63
C SER A 56 7.90 -0.46 7.34
N HIS A 57 7.30 -0.16 6.18
CA HIS A 57 7.87 -0.36 4.86
C HIS A 57 8.05 0.96 4.08
N ALA A 58 7.79 2.12 4.71
CA ALA A 58 7.79 3.42 4.04
C ALA A 58 9.11 3.73 3.30
N ASP A 59 10.26 3.45 3.91
CA ASP A 59 11.57 3.62 3.26
C ASP A 59 11.71 2.79 1.99
N ARG A 60 11.24 1.54 2.05
CA ARG A 60 11.32 0.62 0.91
C ARG A 60 10.38 1.05 -0.21
N LEU A 61 9.17 1.49 0.12
CA LEU A 61 8.24 2.07 -0.85
C LEU A 61 8.86 3.27 -1.58
N ARG A 62 9.48 4.20 -0.84
CA ARG A 62 10.16 5.36 -1.43
C ARG A 62 11.36 4.98 -2.32
N SER A 63 11.97 3.83 -2.07
CA SER A 63 13.12 3.34 -2.85
C SER A 63 12.75 2.57 -4.12
N LEU A 64 11.47 2.34 -4.38
CA LEU A 64 11.04 1.65 -5.60
C LEU A 64 11.39 2.48 -6.84
N ALA A 65 11.78 1.79 -7.93
CA ALA A 65 12.06 2.45 -9.20
C ALA A 65 10.83 3.13 -9.81
N HIS A 66 9.64 2.58 -9.54
CA HIS A 66 8.35 3.15 -9.93
C HIS A 66 7.50 3.38 -8.69
N PRO A 67 6.95 4.59 -8.48
CA PRO A 67 6.03 4.86 -7.38
C PRO A 67 4.83 3.92 -7.43
N SER A 68 4.50 3.30 -6.30
CA SER A 68 3.29 2.48 -6.20
C SER A 68 2.02 3.34 -6.21
N VAL A 69 0.89 2.74 -6.58
CA VAL A 69 -0.43 3.30 -6.35
C VAL A 69 -1.00 2.73 -5.04
N LEU A 70 -1.53 3.59 -4.18
CA LEU A 70 -2.16 3.25 -2.91
C LEU A 70 -3.62 3.66 -2.97
N THR A 71 -4.52 2.77 -2.56
CA THR A 71 -5.97 3.03 -2.55
C THR A 71 -6.55 3.02 -1.13
N PRO A 72 -6.09 3.91 -0.23
CA PRO A 72 -6.54 3.90 1.15
C PRO A 72 -7.99 4.34 1.27
N HIS A 73 -8.81 3.50 1.92
CA HIS A 73 -10.00 3.99 2.60
C HIS A 73 -9.60 4.82 3.84
N ILE A 74 -10.56 5.54 4.45
CA ILE A 74 -10.29 6.52 5.51
C ILE A 74 -9.56 5.94 6.71
N GLY A 75 -10.02 4.81 7.24
CA GLY A 75 -9.33 4.10 8.32
C GLY A 75 -7.89 3.68 7.97
N ALA A 76 -7.63 3.29 6.72
CA ALA A 76 -6.27 2.98 6.27
C ALA A 76 -5.41 4.25 6.19
N LEU A 77 -5.96 5.36 5.68
CA LEU A 77 -5.26 6.63 5.60
C LEU A 77 -4.91 7.19 6.99
N ALA A 78 -5.85 7.09 7.94
CA ALA A 78 -5.67 7.41 9.35
C ALA A 78 -4.52 6.60 9.97
N ALA A 79 -4.53 5.27 9.78
CA ALA A 79 -3.45 4.39 10.25
C ALA A 79 -2.09 4.72 9.61
N MET A 80 -2.07 4.98 8.31
CA MET A 80 -0.86 5.34 7.56
C MET A 80 -0.25 6.66 8.05
N LEU A 81 -1.09 7.62 8.44
CA LEU A 81 -0.67 8.95 8.89
C LEU A 81 -0.50 9.05 10.42
N ALA A 82 -0.94 8.05 11.18
CA ALA A 82 -0.98 8.05 12.64
C ALA A 82 -1.83 9.21 13.19
N CYS A 83 -3.05 9.34 12.66
CA CYS A 83 -4.04 10.32 13.09
C CYS A 83 -5.45 9.68 13.14
N ASP A 84 -6.44 10.42 13.63
CA ASP A 84 -7.82 9.93 13.72
C ASP A 84 -8.57 10.02 12.39
N ALA A 85 -9.54 9.14 12.17
CA ALA A 85 -10.38 9.13 10.97
C ALA A 85 -11.15 10.45 10.79
N ASP A 86 -11.59 11.06 11.88
CA ASP A 86 -12.30 12.35 11.85
C ASP A 86 -11.41 13.49 11.32
N GLU A 87 -10.11 13.47 11.62
CA GLU A 87 -9.15 14.44 11.07
C GLU A 87 -8.95 14.25 9.56
N ILE A 88 -9.00 13.00 9.10
CA ILE A 88 -8.95 12.68 7.66
C ILE A 88 -10.21 13.21 6.96
N GLU A 89 -11.38 12.99 7.55
CA GLU A 89 -12.67 13.43 6.98
C GLU A 89 -12.74 14.95 6.84
N GLN A 90 -12.21 15.70 7.80
CA GLN A 90 -12.18 17.16 7.75
C GLN A 90 -11.36 17.72 6.58
N ASN A 91 -10.34 17.00 6.11
CA ASN A 91 -9.55 17.42 4.94
C ASN A 91 -8.89 16.24 4.21
N ARG A 92 -9.72 15.46 3.52
CA ARG A 92 -9.30 14.22 2.83
C ARG A 92 -8.22 14.48 1.79
N LEU A 93 -8.33 15.55 1.00
CA LEU A 93 -7.34 15.89 -0.02
C LEU A 93 -5.97 16.18 0.59
N SER A 94 -5.92 16.90 1.71
CA SER A 94 -4.67 17.16 2.43
C SER A 94 -4.06 15.86 2.97
N ALA A 95 -4.87 14.99 3.55
CA ALA A 95 -4.42 13.69 4.03
C ALA A 95 -3.84 12.81 2.91
N VAL A 96 -4.51 12.72 1.76
CA VAL A 96 -4.01 11.98 0.59
C VAL A 96 -2.66 12.53 0.12
N LYS A 97 -2.53 13.86 0.02
CA LYS A 97 -1.24 14.51 -0.34
C LYS A 97 -0.14 14.21 0.66
N LYS A 98 -0.45 14.24 1.97
CA LYS A 98 0.49 13.87 3.04
C LYS A 98 0.92 12.41 2.90
N ALA A 99 0.00 11.49 2.64
CA ALA A 99 0.31 10.09 2.44
C ALA A 99 1.18 9.88 1.20
N SER A 100 0.82 10.47 0.05
CA SER A 100 1.64 10.42 -1.16
C SER A 100 3.08 10.87 -0.91
N SER A 101 3.25 11.99 -0.22
CA SER A 101 4.57 12.55 0.11
C SER A 101 5.33 11.65 1.09
N ARG A 102 4.65 11.16 2.14
CA ARG A 102 5.24 10.28 3.17
C ARG A 102 5.73 8.96 2.58
N PHE A 103 5.00 8.36 1.65
CA PHE A 103 5.30 7.03 1.13
C PHE A 103 5.98 7.05 -0.24
N GLY A 104 6.16 8.20 -0.88
CA GLY A 104 6.74 8.30 -2.22
C GLY A 104 5.87 7.57 -3.26
N ALA A 105 4.56 7.72 -3.14
CA ALA A 105 3.56 6.93 -3.86
C ALA A 105 2.39 7.80 -4.35
N TYR A 106 1.64 7.32 -5.34
CA TYR A 106 0.38 7.92 -5.73
C TYR A 106 -0.73 7.38 -4.83
N ALA A 107 -1.37 8.21 -4.03
CA ALA A 107 -2.49 7.79 -3.18
C ALA A 107 -3.79 8.37 -3.76
N SER A 108 -4.84 7.55 -3.83
CA SER A 108 -6.20 8.02 -4.11
C SER A 108 -6.96 8.22 -2.81
N GLY A 109 -7.79 9.26 -2.72
CA GLY A 109 -8.86 9.30 -1.72
C GLY A 109 -10.11 8.70 -2.33
N GLU A 110 -10.67 7.65 -1.74
CA GLU A 110 -12.00 7.19 -2.14
C GLU A 110 -13.02 8.28 -1.73
N ASP A 111 -13.83 8.74 -2.68
CA ASP A 111 -14.91 9.67 -2.40
C ASP A 111 -16.20 8.87 -2.21
N ARG A 112 -16.57 8.59 -0.96
CA ARG A 112 -17.90 8.06 -0.67
C ARG A 112 -18.91 9.21 -0.67
N GLY A 113 -19.12 9.78 -1.85
CA GLY A 113 -20.28 10.62 -2.12
C GLY A 113 -21.44 9.75 -2.57
N TYR A 114 -22.21 9.23 -1.61
CA TYR A 114 -23.61 8.82 -1.76
C TYR A 114 -24.32 8.91 -0.41
#